data_AF-A0A1Y4AFQ2-F1
#
_entry.id   AF-A0A1Y4AFQ2-F1
#
_cell.length_a   1.000
_cell.length_b   1.000
_cell.length_c   1.000
_cell.angle_alpha   90.00
_cell.angle_beta   90.00
_cell.angle_gamma   90.00
#
_symmetry.space_group_name_H-M   'P 1'
#
loop_
_entity.id
_entity.type
_entity.pdbx_description
1 polymer ?
#
loop_
_entity_poly.entity_id
_entity_poly.type
_entity_poly.pdbx_seq_one_letter_code
_entity_poly.pdbx_strand_id
1 'polypeptide(L)'
;MKNSYVKYGIYSVVIWNIFIAILSYVSFVFYNESIYDEMFGSVFDCGMAIFFIVLWSIIWYFVGYYGRKRFLVSRTLFKDKHPCLNSRVIDKYYSLFYFSKASKLLLKVVLVSIPSYVLLHLERGFSSLDFIAISLLCMLSVFLFYAYKKLEKESIV
;
A
#
# COMPACT_ATOMS: atom_id res chain seq x y z
N MET A 1 -17.22 4.80 18.10
CA MET A 1 -15.92 4.92 17.37
C MET A 1 -15.22 3.59 17.11
N LYS A 2 -15.16 2.65 18.08
CA LYS A 2 -14.49 1.33 17.97
C LYS A 2 -14.87 0.51 16.73
N ASN A 3 -16.15 0.53 16.36
CA ASN A 3 -16.68 -0.22 15.22
C ASN A 3 -16.10 0.25 13.86
N SER A 4 -15.65 1.51 13.75
CA SER A 4 -15.01 1.98 12.51
C SER A 4 -13.58 1.46 12.33
N TYR A 5 -12.83 1.25 13.42
CA TYR A 5 -11.45 0.77 13.32
C TYR A 5 -11.39 -0.66 12.80
N VAL A 6 -12.27 -1.51 13.34
CA VAL A 6 -12.42 -2.92 12.92
C VAL A 6 -12.82 -3.00 11.45
N LYS A 7 -13.78 -2.17 11.00
CA LYS A 7 -14.20 -2.11 9.58
C LYS A 7 -13.04 -1.80 8.65
N TYR A 8 -12.22 -0.79 8.96
CA TYR A 8 -11.08 -0.43 8.12
C TYR A 8 -9.94 -1.46 8.19
N GLY A 9 -9.77 -2.15 9.33
CA GLY A 9 -8.90 -3.33 9.41
C GLY A 9 -9.36 -4.44 8.46
N ILE A 10 -10.65 -4.79 8.50
CA ILE A 10 -11.24 -5.80 7.60
C ILE A 10 -11.11 -5.37 6.13
N TYR A 11 -11.41 -4.11 5.79
CA TYR A 11 -11.24 -3.62 4.42
C TYR A 11 -9.80 -3.76 3.94
N SER A 12 -8.81 -3.46 4.79
CA SER A 12 -7.40 -3.62 4.43
C SER A 12 -7.03 -5.09 4.18
N VAL A 13 -7.56 -6.02 4.98
CA VAL A 13 -7.38 -7.46 4.78
C VAL A 13 -8.01 -7.91 3.46
N VAL A 14 -9.25 -7.52 3.19
CA VAL A 14 -9.97 -7.91 1.98
C VAL A 14 -9.26 -7.38 0.74
N ILE A 15 -8.89 -6.09 0.73
CA ILE A 15 -8.15 -5.48 -0.37
C ILE A 15 -6.83 -6.22 -0.60
N TRP A 16 -6.09 -6.52 0.46
CA TRP A 16 -4.83 -7.25 0.36
C TRP A 16 -5.00 -8.67 -0.20
N ASN A 17 -6.00 -9.42 0.26
CA ASN A 17 -6.24 -10.77 -0.23
C ASN A 17 -6.72 -10.78 -1.68
N ILE A 18 -7.54 -9.80 -2.10
CA ILE A 18 -7.91 -9.62 -3.51
C ILE A 18 -6.67 -9.33 -4.34
N PHE A 19 -5.77 -8.46 -3.85
CA PHE A 19 -4.51 -8.16 -4.53
C PHE A 19 -3.63 -9.40 -4.72
N ILE A 20 -3.46 -10.24 -3.67
CA ILE A 20 -2.75 -11.52 -3.80
C ILE A 20 -3.45 -12.45 -4.79
N ALA A 21 -4.78 -12.55 -4.77
CA ALA A 21 -5.52 -13.42 -5.68
C ALA A 21 -5.34 -12.99 -7.15
N ILE A 22 -5.40 -11.68 -7.43
CA ILE A 22 -5.15 -11.13 -8.77
C ILE A 22 -3.72 -11.43 -9.20
N LEU A 23 -2.73 -11.17 -8.34
CA LEU A 23 -1.33 -11.47 -8.65
C LEU A 23 -1.17 -12.96 -8.96
N SER A 24 -1.69 -13.84 -8.09
CA SER A 24 -1.63 -15.30 -8.26
C SER A 24 -2.22 -15.74 -9.60
N TYR A 25 -3.35 -15.15 -9.99
CA TYR A 25 -3.99 -15.43 -11.28
C TYR A 25 -3.14 -14.95 -12.46
N VAL A 26 -2.58 -13.74 -12.40
CA VAL A 26 -1.69 -13.20 -13.44
C VAL A 26 -0.45 -14.09 -13.59
N SER A 27 0.19 -14.48 -12.49
CA SER A 27 1.36 -15.36 -12.54
C SER A 27 1.02 -16.71 -13.18
N PHE A 28 -0.08 -17.33 -12.77
CA PHE A 28 -0.55 -18.59 -13.37
C PHE A 28 -0.78 -18.47 -14.88
N VAL A 29 -1.46 -17.40 -15.33
CA VAL A 29 -1.79 -17.20 -16.75
C VAL A 29 -0.56 -16.93 -17.62
N PHE A 30 0.41 -16.17 -17.12
CA PHE A 30 1.56 -15.72 -17.93
C PHE A 30 2.79 -16.62 -17.82
N TYR A 31 2.97 -17.30 -16.68
CA TYR A 31 4.20 -18.04 -16.38
C TYR A 31 3.96 -19.55 -16.23
N ASN A 32 2.70 -19.98 -16.12
CA ASN A 32 2.34 -21.38 -15.85
C ASN A 32 3.04 -21.93 -14.58
N GLU A 33 3.45 -21.03 -13.69
CA GLU A 33 4.09 -21.27 -12.40
C GLU A 33 3.22 -20.64 -11.31
N SER A 34 3.29 -21.17 -10.10
CA SER A 34 2.64 -20.51 -8.97
C SER A 34 3.51 -19.35 -8.50
N ILE A 35 2.90 -18.21 -8.14
CA ILE A 35 3.64 -17.09 -7.51
C ILE A 35 4.39 -17.55 -6.26
N TYR A 36 3.94 -18.63 -5.62
CA TYR A 36 4.58 -19.18 -4.45
C TYR A 36 5.89 -19.90 -4.78
N ASP A 37 5.96 -20.60 -5.91
CA ASP A 37 7.20 -21.18 -6.41
C ASP A 37 8.19 -20.07 -6.84
N GLU A 38 7.69 -19.00 -7.45
CA GLU A 38 8.52 -17.87 -7.87
C GLU A 38 9.04 -17.03 -6.69
N MET A 39 8.20 -16.74 -5.68
CA MET A 39 8.57 -15.93 -4.51
C MET A 39 9.33 -16.71 -3.43
N PHE A 40 9.06 -18.01 -3.27
CA PHE A 40 9.58 -18.80 -2.15
C PHE A 40 10.41 -20.02 -2.57
N GLY A 41 10.43 -20.37 -3.86
CA GLY A 41 11.13 -21.53 -4.39
C GLY A 41 10.53 -22.86 -3.93
N SER A 42 11.12 -23.96 -4.39
CA SER A 42 10.78 -25.34 -4.01
C SER A 42 11.04 -25.68 -2.53
N VAL A 43 11.54 -24.73 -1.75
CA VAL A 43 11.89 -24.88 -0.32
C VAL A 43 10.68 -24.65 0.58
N PHE A 44 9.64 -23.97 0.09
CA PHE A 44 8.46 -23.63 0.87
C PHE A 44 7.28 -24.58 0.57
N ASP A 45 7.00 -25.46 1.53
CA ASP A 45 5.81 -26.31 1.50
C ASP A 45 4.51 -25.49 1.55
N CYS A 46 3.41 -26.06 1.03
CA CYS A 46 2.08 -25.43 0.99
C CYS A 46 1.65 -24.84 2.36
N GLY A 47 2.01 -25.49 3.47
CA GLY A 47 1.73 -25.01 4.83
C GLY A 47 2.44 -23.68 5.18
N MET A 48 3.66 -23.47 4.70
CA MET A 48 4.41 -22.24 4.95
C MET A 48 3.87 -21.07 4.11
N ALA A 49 3.39 -21.34 2.90
CA ALA A 49 2.70 -20.34 2.07
C ALA A 49 1.40 -19.86 2.76
N ILE A 50 0.59 -20.79 3.29
CA ILE A 50 -0.63 -20.45 4.05
C ILE A 50 -0.27 -19.62 5.29
N PHE A 51 0.77 -20.04 6.05
CA PHE A 51 1.23 -19.28 7.21
C PHE A 51 1.63 -17.85 6.84
N PHE A 52 2.37 -17.67 5.75
CA PHE A 52 2.75 -16.36 5.26
C PHE A 52 1.53 -15.50 4.91
N ILE A 53 0.56 -16.03 4.16
CA ILE A 53 -0.67 -15.31 3.80
C ILE A 53 -1.44 -14.86 5.04
N VAL A 54 -1.58 -15.75 6.04
CA VAL A 54 -2.29 -15.45 7.28
C VAL A 54 -1.55 -14.38 8.08
N LEU A 55 -0.24 -14.55 8.28
CA LEU A 55 0.59 -13.60 9.03
C LEU A 55 0.57 -12.22 8.36
N TRP A 56 0.69 -12.17 7.04
CA TRP A 56 0.66 -10.93 6.29
C TRP A 56 -0.73 -10.27 6.29
N SER A 57 -1.80 -11.07 6.27
CA SER A 57 -3.17 -10.57 6.46
C SER A 57 -3.37 -9.95 7.84
N ILE A 58 -2.80 -10.54 8.90
CA ILE A 58 -2.83 -9.96 10.25
C ILE A 58 -2.11 -8.61 10.28
N ILE A 59 -0.95 -8.50 9.62
CA ILE A 59 -0.22 -7.22 9.51
C ILE A 59 -1.10 -6.16 8.85
N TRP A 60 -1.73 -6.48 7.71
CA TRP A 60 -2.61 -5.54 7.01
C TRP A 60 -3.86 -5.17 7.81
N TYR A 61 -4.42 -6.09 8.60
CA TYR A 61 -5.48 -5.75 9.55
C TYR A 61 -5.04 -4.65 10.50
N PHE A 62 -3.85 -4.80 11.11
CA PHE A 62 -3.32 -3.81 12.04
C PHE A 62 -2.97 -2.49 11.35
N VAL A 63 -2.45 -2.52 10.13
CA VAL A 63 -2.22 -1.31 9.32
C VAL A 63 -3.53 -0.55 9.12
N GLY A 64 -4.61 -1.22 8.71
CA GLY A 64 -5.93 -0.60 8.54
C GLY A 64 -6.53 -0.09 9.86
N TYR A 65 -6.45 -0.90 10.91
CA TYR A 65 -6.97 -0.57 12.24
C TYR A 65 -6.26 0.64 12.86
N TYR A 66 -4.93 0.59 12.98
CA TYR A 66 -4.14 1.67 13.58
C TYR A 66 -4.07 2.89 12.67
N GLY A 67 -4.06 2.72 11.36
CA GLY A 67 -4.19 3.82 10.40
C GLY A 67 -5.47 4.61 10.63
N ARG A 68 -6.62 3.94 10.74
CA ARG A 68 -7.90 4.60 11.02
C ARG A 68 -7.94 5.24 12.41
N LYS A 69 -7.39 4.57 13.42
CA LYS A 69 -7.30 5.11 14.79
C LYS A 69 -6.50 6.41 14.81
N ARG A 70 -5.30 6.40 14.23
CA ARG A 70 -4.41 7.59 14.16
C ARG A 70 -5.07 8.72 13.37
N PHE A 71 -5.73 8.40 12.25
CA PHE A 71 -6.48 9.38 11.48
C PHE A 71 -7.54 10.09 12.32
N LEU A 72 -8.39 9.36 13.04
CA LEU A 72 -9.44 9.97 13.86
C LEU A 72 -8.87 10.80 15.02
N VAL A 73 -7.87 10.29 15.74
CA VAL A 73 -7.26 11.02 16.87
C VAL A 73 -6.67 12.34 16.38
N SER A 74 -5.84 12.29 15.35
CA SER A 74 -5.19 13.48 14.81
C SER A 74 -6.17 14.46 14.16
N ARG A 75 -7.27 13.97 13.55
CA ARG A 75 -8.37 14.82 13.07
C ARG A 75 -9.05 15.57 14.22
N THR A 76 -9.30 14.89 15.33
CA THR A 76 -9.96 15.49 16.50
C THR A 76 -9.08 16.59 17.09
N LEU A 77 -7.78 16.32 17.26
CA LEU A 77 -6.79 17.31 17.70
C LEU A 77 -6.69 18.52 16.75
N PHE A 78 -6.80 18.30 15.44
CA PHE A 78 -6.79 19.39 14.46
C PHE A 78 -8.05 20.26 14.58
N LYS A 79 -9.22 19.64 14.84
CA LYS A 79 -10.47 20.37 15.08
C LYS A 79 -10.39 21.21 16.35
N ASP A 80 -9.82 20.67 17.42
CA ASP A 80 -9.69 21.37 18.70
C ASP A 80 -8.74 22.58 18.62
N LYS A 81 -7.73 22.52 17.74
CA LYS A 81 -6.81 23.65 17.48
C LYS A 81 -7.42 24.76 16.62
N HIS A 82 -8.48 24.47 15.87
CA HIS A 82 -9.13 25.44 14.99
C HIS A 82 -10.65 25.45 15.18
N PRO A 83 -11.15 25.88 16.35
CA PRO A 83 -12.57 25.82 16.68
C PRO A 83 -13.44 26.75 15.80
N CYS A 84 -12.84 27.80 15.22
CA CYS A 84 -13.54 28.75 14.36
C CYS A 84 -13.81 28.25 12.93
N LEU A 85 -13.18 27.13 12.52
CA LEU A 85 -13.36 26.58 11.17
C LEU A 85 -14.54 25.60 11.13
N ASN A 86 -15.32 25.66 10.05
CA ASN A 86 -16.43 24.74 9.85
C ASN A 86 -15.93 23.28 9.77
N SER A 87 -16.56 22.39 10.52
CA SER A 87 -16.24 20.95 10.56
C SER A 87 -16.11 20.28 9.18
N ARG A 88 -16.96 20.63 8.19
CA ARG A 88 -16.85 20.07 6.82
C ARG A 88 -15.56 20.50 6.12
N VAL A 89 -15.15 21.74 6.35
CA VAL A 89 -13.95 22.33 5.74
C VAL A 89 -12.72 21.66 6.35
N ILE A 90 -12.70 21.51 7.67
CA ILE A 90 -11.66 20.76 8.41
C ILE A 90 -11.54 19.32 7.89
N ASP A 91 -12.65 18.63 7.68
CA ASP A 91 -12.64 17.24 7.20
C ASP A 91 -12.02 17.10 5.82
N LYS A 92 -12.35 18.02 4.91
CA LYS A 92 -11.78 18.06 3.56
C LYS A 92 -10.28 18.30 3.63
N TYR A 93 -9.83 19.33 4.31
CA TYR A 93 -8.40 19.66 4.41
C TYR A 93 -7.58 18.57 5.10
N TYR A 94 -8.09 18.06 6.22
CA TYR A 94 -7.39 17.04 6.97
C TYR A 94 -7.29 15.71 6.19
N SER A 95 -8.33 15.35 5.42
CA SER A 95 -8.26 14.18 4.55
C SER A 95 -7.24 14.36 3.42
N LEU A 96 -7.23 15.51 2.73
CA LEU A 96 -6.24 15.84 1.70
C LEU A 96 -4.81 15.80 2.24
N PHE A 97 -4.57 16.40 3.42
CA PHE A 97 -3.28 16.36 4.09
C PHE A 97 -2.84 14.93 4.43
N TYR A 98 -3.76 14.12 4.95
CA TYR A 98 -3.46 12.73 5.29
C TYR A 98 -3.15 11.90 4.05
N PHE A 99 -3.93 12.06 2.97
CA PHE A 99 -3.67 11.39 1.69
C PHE A 99 -2.33 11.85 1.09
N SER A 100 -2.00 13.14 1.15
CA SER A 100 -0.71 13.66 0.71
C SER A 100 0.46 12.98 1.44
N LYS A 101 0.36 12.86 2.78
CA LYS A 101 1.37 12.15 3.59
C LYS A 101 1.47 10.67 3.24
N ALA A 102 0.33 10.00 3.05
CA ALA A 102 0.30 8.60 2.66
C ALA A 102 0.94 8.38 1.27
N SER A 103 0.58 9.20 0.28
CA SER A 103 1.17 9.15 -1.06
C SER A 103 2.68 9.42 -1.04
N LYS A 104 3.15 10.36 -0.21
CA LYS A 104 4.58 10.61 -0.02
C LYS A 104 5.31 9.42 0.58
N LEU A 105 4.69 8.71 1.51
CA LEU A 105 5.27 7.50 2.11
C LEU A 105 5.30 6.36 1.08
N LEU A 106 4.21 6.14 0.35
CA LEU A 106 4.16 5.14 -0.73
C LEU A 106 5.19 5.43 -1.81
N LEU A 107 5.37 6.69 -2.20
CA LEU A 107 6.40 7.10 -3.16
C LEU A 107 7.80 6.66 -2.69
N LYS A 108 8.14 6.91 -1.42
CA LYS A 108 9.43 6.47 -0.86
C LYS A 108 9.59 4.95 -0.92
N VAL A 109 8.54 4.21 -0.59
CA VAL A 109 8.55 2.74 -0.66
C VAL A 109 8.82 2.29 -2.09
N VAL A 110 8.07 2.81 -3.07
CA VAL A 110 8.25 2.46 -4.50
C VAL A 110 9.66 2.81 -4.99
N LEU A 111 10.19 3.98 -4.62
CA LEU A 111 11.55 4.39 -5.01
C LEU A 111 12.64 3.50 -4.42
N VAL A 112 12.43 2.90 -3.24
CA VAL A 112 13.35 1.92 -2.66
C VAL A 112 13.14 0.54 -3.30
N SER A 113 11.90 0.18 -3.64
CA SER A 113 11.59 -1.10 -4.29
C SER A 113 12.24 -1.25 -5.66
N ILE A 114 12.38 -0.18 -6.46
CA ILE A 114 13.01 -0.24 -7.80
C ILE A 114 14.46 -0.75 -7.76
N PRO A 115 15.40 -0.13 -7.02
CA PRO A 115 16.77 -0.64 -6.91
C PRO A 115 16.84 -1.99 -6.19
N SER A 116 15.98 -2.26 -5.21
CA SER A 116 15.90 -3.58 -4.57
C SER A 116 15.50 -4.69 -5.56
N TYR A 117 14.55 -4.42 -6.45
CA TYR A 117 14.12 -5.36 -7.48
C TYR A 117 15.25 -5.65 -8.47
N VAL A 118 15.97 -4.60 -8.90
CA VAL A 118 17.16 -4.69 -9.77
C VAL A 118 18.27 -5.52 -9.12
N LEU A 119 18.54 -5.32 -7.81
CA LEU A 119 19.55 -6.08 -7.08
C LEU A 119 19.21 -7.57 -6.95
N LEU A 120 17.93 -7.91 -6.75
CA LEU A 120 17.48 -9.30 -6.63
C LEU A 120 17.62 -10.10 -7.93
N HIS A 121 17.57 -9.44 -9.09
CA HIS A 121 17.64 -10.10 -10.40
C HIS A 121 19.01 -9.95 -11.08
N LEU A 122 19.97 -9.31 -10.41
CA LEU A 122 21.28 -8.98 -10.97
C LEU A 122 22.11 -10.22 -11.33
N GLU A 123 21.92 -11.33 -10.61
CA GLU A 123 22.61 -12.60 -10.86
C GLU A 123 21.93 -13.47 -11.93
N ARG A 124 20.61 -13.34 -12.13
CA ARG A 124 19.83 -14.17 -13.05
C ARG A 124 19.69 -13.56 -14.46
N GLY A 125 20.02 -12.28 -14.60
CA GLY A 125 19.78 -11.51 -15.82
C GLY A 125 18.35 -11.00 -15.90
N PHE A 126 18.12 -9.94 -16.68
CA PHE A 126 16.80 -9.32 -16.82
C PHE A 126 15.99 -9.97 -17.94
N SER A 127 14.79 -10.44 -17.61
CA SER A 127 13.76 -10.84 -18.56
C SER A 127 12.98 -9.62 -19.07
N SER A 128 12.29 -9.76 -20.20
CA SER A 128 11.36 -8.76 -20.73
C SER A 128 10.31 -8.32 -19.71
N LEU A 129 9.93 -9.22 -18.80
CA LEU A 129 8.92 -8.98 -17.78
C LEU A 129 9.46 -8.14 -16.61
N ASP A 130 10.76 -8.25 -16.31
CA ASP A 130 11.42 -7.38 -15.33
C ASP A 130 11.42 -5.92 -15.79
N PHE A 131 11.65 -5.70 -17.09
CA PHE A 131 11.54 -4.36 -17.67
C PHE A 131 10.11 -3.82 -17.60
N ILE A 132 9.09 -4.66 -17.80
CA ILE A 132 7.69 -4.26 -17.64
C ILE A 132 7.39 -3.92 -16.17
N ALA A 133 7.83 -4.74 -15.22
CA ALA A 133 7.64 -4.51 -13.79
C ALA A 133 8.32 -3.22 -13.33
N ILE A 134 9.58 -2.99 -13.71
CA ILE A 134 10.33 -1.76 -13.41
C ILE A 134 9.63 -0.54 -14.05
N SER A 135 9.19 -0.66 -15.30
CA SER A 135 8.47 0.42 -16.00
C SER A 135 7.17 0.80 -15.28
N LEU A 136 6.38 -0.19 -14.84
CA LEU A 136 5.17 0.02 -14.06
C LEU A 136 5.46 0.68 -12.71
N LEU A 137 6.52 0.25 -12.01
CA LEU A 137 6.96 0.87 -10.75
C LEU A 137 7.39 2.33 -10.96
N CYS A 138 8.09 2.62 -12.06
CA CYS A 138 8.46 3.98 -12.46
C CYS A 138 7.21 4.83 -12.74
N MET A 139 6.26 4.34 -13.53
CA MET A 139 4.99 5.06 -13.78
C MET A 139 4.22 5.33 -12.48
N LEU A 140 4.14 4.33 -11.60
CA LEU A 140 3.50 4.46 -10.30
C LEU A 140 4.20 5.51 -9.44
N SER A 141 5.53 5.59 -9.48
CA SER A 141 6.30 6.61 -8.76
C SER A 141 5.97 8.03 -9.24
N VAL A 142 5.86 8.24 -10.56
CA VAL A 142 5.49 9.54 -11.14
C VAL A 142 4.07 9.91 -10.75
N PHE A 143 3.13 8.96 -10.83
CA PHE A 143 1.76 9.17 -10.41
C PHE A 143 1.66 9.55 -8.92
N LEU A 144 2.36 8.82 -8.05
CA LEU A 144 2.38 9.10 -6.61
C LEU A 144 3.02 10.45 -6.30
N PHE A 145 4.07 10.84 -7.02
CA PHE A 145 4.68 12.17 -6.89
C PHE A 145 3.70 13.27 -7.28
N TYR A 146 3.01 13.11 -8.42
CA TYR A 146 2.00 14.06 -8.87
C TYR A 146 0.85 14.17 -7.86
N ALA A 147 0.31 13.04 -7.41
CA ALA A 147 -0.77 12.99 -6.42
C ALA A 147 -0.32 13.65 -5.10
N TYR A 148 0.88 13.34 -4.61
CA TYR A 148 1.47 13.98 -3.42
C TYR A 148 1.50 15.50 -3.57
N LYS A 149 2.08 16.02 -4.67
CA LYS A 149 2.23 17.45 -4.91
C LYS A 149 0.89 18.17 -5.06
N LYS A 150 -0.06 17.57 -5.78
CA LYS A 150 -1.39 18.12 -5.96
C LYS A 150 -2.15 18.21 -4.62
N LEU A 151 -2.16 17.12 -3.86
CA LEU A 151 -2.84 17.05 -2.56
C LEU A 151 -2.18 17.95 -1.50
N GLU A 152 -0.85 18.08 -1.53
CA GLU A 152 -0.12 19.01 -0.66
C GLU A 152 -0.55 20.46 -0.95
N LYS A 153 -0.60 20.85 -2.23
CA LYS A 153 -1.04 22.20 -2.65
C LYS A 153 -2.49 22.48 -2.24
N GLU A 154 -3.38 21.51 -2.41
CA GLU A 154 -4.79 21.64 -2.01
C GLU A 154 -5.01 21.62 -0.48
N SER A 155 -4.02 21.16 0.30
CA SER A 155 -4.10 21.13 1.77
C SER A 155 -3.64 22.41 2.47
N ILE A 156 -2.93 23.31 1.76
CA ILE A 156 -2.30 24.53 2.31
C ILE A 156 -3.15 25.80 2.05
N VAL A 157 -4.12 25.72 1.12
CA VAL A 157 -5.05 26.83 0.78
C VAL A 157 -6.24 26.81 1.71
#